data_AF-A0A845YTS4-F1
#
_entry.id   AF-A0A845YTS4-F1
#
_cell.length_a   1.000
_cell.length_b   1.000
_cell.length_c   1.000
_cell.angle_alpha   90.00
_cell.angle_beta   90.00
_cell.angle_gamma   90.00
#
_symmetry.space_group_name_H-M   'P 1'
#
loop_
_entity.id
_entity.type
_entity.pdbx_description
1 polymer ?
#
loop_
_entity_poly.entity_id
_entity_poly.type
_entity_poly.pdbx_seq_one_letter_code
_entity_poly.pdbx_strand_id
1 'polypeptide(L)' 'MSLVSIEILIEGTISGNLFSFTTHTIPSLVARPDKEIYFSNKGLQLK' A
#
# COMPACT_ATOMS: atom_id res chain seq x y z
N MET A 1 17.19 -3.78 12.13
CA MET A 1 15.98 -3.68 11.28
C MET A 1 16.38 -4.02 9.87
N SER A 2 15.69 -4.96 9.22
CA SER A 2 16.01 -5.39 7.85
C SER A 2 15.48 -4.38 6.84
N LEU A 3 16.33 -3.93 5.92
CA LEU A 3 15.92 -3.09 4.79
C LEU A 3 15.25 -4.01 3.76
N VAL A 4 13.92 -4.03 3.73
CA VAL A 4 13.19 -4.66 2.64
C VAL A 4 13.49 -3.87 1.36
N SER A 5 13.96 -4.55 0.32
CA SER A 5 14.25 -3.87 -0.95
C SER A 5 13.00 -3.25 -1.53
N ILE A 6 13.15 -2.07 -2.13
CA ILE A 6 12.08 -1.38 -2.85
C ILE A 6 11.53 -2.26 -3.98
N GLU A 7 12.38 -3.08 -4.62
CA GLU A 7 11.93 -4.02 -5.65
C GLU A 7 10.85 -4.99 -5.12
N ILE A 8 11.05 -5.52 -3.91
CA ILE A 8 10.12 -6.45 -3.26
C ILE A 8 8.79 -5.75 -2.94
N LEU A 9 8.84 -4.48 -2.53
CA LEU A 9 7.65 -3.67 -2.27
C LEU A 9 6.86 -3.42 -3.57
N ILE A 10 7.56 -3.16 -4.67
CA ILE A 10 6.95 -2.96 -5.99
C ILE A 10 6.30 -4.25 -6.48
N GLU A 11 7.01 -5.39 -6.45
CA GLU A 11 6.48 -6.70 -6.87
C GLU A 11 5.26 -7.11 -6.04
N GLY A 12 5.32 -6.91 -4.72
CA GLY A 12 4.19 -7.17 -3.85
C GLY A 12 2.99 -6.28 -4.18
N THR A 13 3.21 -4.98 -4.40
CA THR A 13 2.13 -4.03 -4.73
C THR A 13 1.50 -4.38 -6.07
N ILE A 14 2.31 -4.77 -7.06
CA ILE A 14 1.87 -5.28 -8.36
C ILE A 14 1.00 -6.53 -8.22
N SER A 15 1.40 -7.44 -7.33
CA SER A 15 0.65 -8.67 -7.02
C SER A 15 -0.67 -8.38 -6.26
N GLY A 16 -0.84 -7.15 -5.78
CA GLY A 16 -2.01 -6.67 -5.06
C GLY A 16 -1.94 -6.84 -3.55
N ASN A 17 -0.74 -7.00 -3.01
CA ASN A 17 -0.51 -6.86 -1.58
C ASN A 17 -0.52 -5.38 -1.19
N LEU A 18 -0.90 -5.12 0.06
CA LEU A 18 -0.88 -3.80 0.66
C LEU A 18 0.42 -3.57 1.40
N PHE A 19 1.00 -2.37 1.24
CA PHE A 19 2.19 -1.98 1.99
C PHE A 19 1.97 -0.65 2.68
N SER A 20 2.40 -0.58 3.94
CA SER A 20 2.50 0.67 4.69
C SER A 20 3.95 1.13 4.75
N PHE A 21 4.20 2.41 4.50
CA PHE A 21 5.51 3.03 4.71
C PHE A 21 5.39 4.43 5.29
N THR A 22 6.45 4.88 5.95
CA THR A 22 6.53 6.23 6.49
C THR A 22 6.75 7.23 5.37
N THR A 23 6.06 8.37 5.45
CA THR A 23 6.37 9.54 4.61
C THR A 23 6.82 10.68 5.50
N HIS A 24 7.29 11.77 4.89
CA HIS A 24 7.70 12.97 5.62
C HIS A 24 6.51 13.69 6.32
N THR A 25 5.26 13.34 5.99
CA THR A 25 4.06 13.91 6.62
C THR A 25 3.36 12.90 7.52
N ILE A 26 2.78 11.84 6.93
CA ILE A 26 2.02 10.82 7.63
C ILE A 26 2.33 9.42 7.08
N PRO A 27 2.21 8.36 7.89
CA PRO A 27 2.27 7.00 7.38
C PRO A 27 1.24 6.80 6.26
N SER A 28 1.70 6.23 5.14
CA SER A 28 0.87 5.99 3.97
C SER A 28 0.67 4.50 3.73
N LEU A 29 -0.49 4.16 3.18
CA LEU A 29 -0.82 2.83 2.69
C LEU A 29 -0.83 2.89 1.17
N VAL A 30 -0.22 1.93 0.50
CA VAL A 30 -0.18 1.85 -0.96
C VAL A 30 -0.77 0.53 -1.42
N ALA A 31 -1.56 0.64 -2.48
CA ALA A 31 -2.18 -0.45 -3.20
C ALA A 31 -2.16 -0.11 -4.70
N ARG A 32 -2.39 -1.13 -5.53
CA ARG A 32 -2.61 -0.93 -6.96
C ARG A 32 -3.94 -0.18 -7.20
N PRO A 33 -3.98 0.88 -8.04
CA PRO A 33 -5.18 1.71 -8.22
C PRO A 33 -6.40 0.96 -8.74
N ASP A 34 -6.16 -0.11 -9.50
CA ASP A 34 -7.15 -1.03 -10.08
C ASP A 34 -7.76 -2.00 -9.06
N LYS A 35 -7.23 -2.08 -7.85
CA LYS A 35 -7.76 -2.93 -6.78
C LYS A 35 -8.55 -2.12 -5.76
N GLU A 36 -9.85 -2.41 -5.65
CA GLU A 36 -10.78 -1.83 -4.65
C GLU A 36 -10.37 -2.09 -3.18
N ILE A 37 -9.38 -2.96 -2.96
CA ILE A 37 -8.82 -3.31 -1.65
C ILE A 37 -8.37 -2.07 -0.84
N TYR A 38 -7.95 -0.98 -1.51
CA TYR A 38 -7.54 0.27 -0.86
C TYR A 38 -8.67 0.91 -0.03
N PHE A 39 -9.88 0.94 -0.60
CA PHE A 39 -11.05 1.60 0.00
C PHE A 39 -11.61 0.80 1.17
N SER A 40 -11.64 -0.53 1.04
CA SER A 40 -12.10 -1.43 2.11
C SER A 40 -11.22 -1.37 3.36
N ASN A 41 -9.89 -1.27 3.22
CA ASN A 41 -8.96 -1.23 4.37
C ASN A 41 -8.89 0.12 5.06
N LYS A 42 -9.19 1.21 4.35
CA LYS A 42 -9.27 2.56 4.92
C LYS A 42 -10.63 2.86 5.57
N GLY A 43 -11.59 1.93 5.52
CA GLY A 43 -12.98 2.19 5.91
C GLY A 43 -13.65 3.28 5.04
N LEU A 44 -13.07 3.58 3.88
CA LEU A 44 -13.55 4.59 2.95
C LEU A 44 -14.58 3.91 2.03
N GLN A 45 -15.86 3.98 2.37
CA GLN A 45 -16.91 3.62 1.43
C GLN A 45 -17.11 4.79 0.46
N LEU A 46 -16.81 4.58 -0.82
CA LEU A 46 -17.23 5.50 -1.87
C LEU A 46 -18.75 5.39 -1.97
N LYS A 47 -19.43 6.49 -1.63
CA LYS A 47 -20.89 6.62 -1.63
C LYS A 47 -21.38 7.04 -3.01
#